data_AF-A0A9D8DFN2-F1
#
_entry.id   AF-A0A9D8DFN2-F1
#
_cell.length_a   1.000
_cell.length_b   1.000
_cell.length_c   1.000
_cell.angle_alpha   90.00
_cell.angle_beta   90.00
_cell.angle_gamma   90.00
#
_symmetry.space_group_name_H-M   'P 1'
#
loop_
_entity.id
_entity.type
_entity.pdbx_description
1 polymer ?
#
loop_
_entity_poly.entity_id
_entity_poly.type
_entity_poly.pdbx_seq_one_letter_code
_entity_poly.pdbx_strand_id
1 'polypeptide(L)'
;MAVDPDRAAAASGERIRLRPGRQLHGPGSGPGRDRRLLVVVRRPRLGPGRGPRSRLPRPGQLHGDRLGGGLRRAHQRRIGSRRGARVSDDREGAGEALDVWTLSDGGQSAGQVAERVAGFVRAASESLDLALYDVRLPDPVGSTVADELRAAHERGVSIRLAYNVDSERPPALHPPPETKPEILEELPIETRAIPGEPDLMHHKYAVRDGSAVLTGSANWTIDSWTRQENVMALVENGHVGERYRANFEELWSTRQVERSGFVGPDPTRVGEAEVRAWFTPGNGEELSQRIAGSIGGARRRVRIASPVITSGPVLATLNELAGRGRADVAGVVDGPQVATVFEQWAENGVSEWKIPLLAKALTELPFSAKPSTPWRPDGGVHDFMHAKLTVADDTVFLGSFNLSRSGEQNAENMLEIHDPALAESLAGFVDEVRARYPAAAGPARG
;
A
#
# COMPACT_ATOMS: atom_id res chain seq x y z
N MET A 1 57.11 -16.09 7.81
CA MET A 1 57.66 -14.90 8.50
C MET A 1 56.59 -13.83 8.43
N ALA A 2 55.98 -13.54 9.59
CA ALA A 2 54.90 -12.57 9.74
C ALA A 2 55.46 -11.14 9.64
N VAL A 3 54.68 -10.24 9.02
CA VAL A 3 54.97 -8.81 8.97
C VAL A 3 53.94 -8.08 9.84
N ASP A 4 54.50 -7.30 10.74
CA ASP A 4 53.91 -6.51 11.82
C ASP A 4 53.21 -5.23 11.28
N PRO A 5 51.95 -4.95 11.65
CA PRO A 5 51.24 -3.73 11.28
C PRO A 5 51.17 -2.76 12.46
N ASP A 6 52.16 -1.87 12.61
CA ASP A 6 52.00 -0.67 13.43
C ASP A 6 52.88 0.49 12.95
N ARG A 7 52.28 1.45 12.24
CA ARG A 7 52.82 2.81 12.14
C ARG A 7 51.75 3.88 11.84
N ALA A 8 51.54 4.69 12.88
CA ALA A 8 51.32 6.14 12.89
C ALA A 8 49.98 6.69 12.32
N ALA A 9 49.06 7.27 13.11
CA ALA A 9 49.08 8.52 13.91
C ALA A 9 48.13 9.55 13.22
N ALA A 10 46.91 9.77 13.75
CA ALA A 10 46.52 10.73 14.79
C ALA A 10 46.15 12.14 14.26
N ALA A 11 44.91 12.61 14.49
CA ALA A 11 44.58 13.98 14.93
C ALA A 11 43.07 14.19 15.21
N SER A 12 42.81 15.04 16.22
CA SER A 12 41.53 15.52 16.79
C SER A 12 40.83 14.54 17.76
N GLY A 13 40.75 14.72 19.08
CA GLY A 13 41.18 15.82 19.94
C GLY A 13 40.00 16.37 20.76
N GLU A 14 39.62 15.71 21.85
CA GLU A 14 39.19 16.39 23.09
C GLU A 14 39.13 15.39 24.27
N ARG A 15 39.80 15.75 25.36
CA ARG A 15 39.94 14.96 26.61
C ARG A 15 39.12 15.63 27.71
N ILE A 16 38.29 14.88 28.42
CA ILE A 16 37.79 15.27 29.74
C ILE A 16 38.43 14.37 30.81
N ARG A 17 39.11 14.99 31.78
CA ARG A 17 39.83 14.34 32.89
C ARG A 17 38.86 13.98 34.02
N LEU A 18 38.98 12.76 34.54
CA LEU A 18 38.42 12.34 35.84
C LEU A 18 39.47 12.51 36.95
N ARG A 19 39.06 13.03 38.11
CA ARG A 19 39.87 13.03 39.36
C ARG A 19 39.42 11.89 40.28
N PRO A 20 40.33 11.20 41.01
CA PRO A 20 39.97 10.14 41.95
C PRO A 20 39.90 10.65 43.40
N GLY A 21 39.10 9.99 44.25
CA GLY A 21 39.12 10.28 45.69
C GLY A 21 38.19 9.44 46.58
N ARG A 22 38.81 8.45 47.24
CA ARG A 22 38.56 7.86 48.58
C ARG A 22 37.44 6.82 48.82
N GLN A 23 37.92 5.65 49.24
CA GLN A 23 37.23 4.58 49.98
C GLN A 23 37.02 4.95 51.45
N LEU A 24 35.93 4.46 52.06
CA LEU A 24 35.87 4.00 53.46
C LEU A 24 34.94 2.77 53.59
N HIS A 25 35.27 1.93 54.57
CA HIS A 25 34.92 0.52 54.82
C HIS A 25 33.46 0.17 55.20
N GLY A 26 33.09 -1.11 55.01
CA GLY A 26 32.19 -1.86 55.92
C GLY A 26 31.20 -2.83 55.23
N PRO A 27 30.92 -4.05 55.76
CA PRO A 27 30.71 -5.25 54.94
C PRO A 27 29.26 -5.79 54.88
N GLY A 28 28.94 -6.61 53.88
CA GLY A 28 27.79 -7.54 53.95
C GLY A 28 27.12 -7.93 52.62
N SER A 29 27.55 -9.07 52.07
CA SER A 29 26.73 -10.14 51.45
C SER A 29 25.70 -9.86 50.32
N GLY A 30 25.92 -10.47 49.15
CA GLY A 30 24.85 -10.96 48.25
C GLY A 30 24.97 -10.56 46.76
N PRO A 31 24.91 -11.49 45.78
CA PRO A 31 25.22 -11.21 44.38
C PRO A 31 24.01 -10.70 43.57
N GLY A 32 24.30 -9.73 42.70
CA GLY A 32 23.85 -9.69 41.31
C GLY A 32 22.36 -9.55 41.03
N ARG A 33 21.84 -8.32 41.04
CA ARG A 33 20.71 -7.94 40.18
C ARG A 33 21.14 -6.82 39.23
N ASP A 34 21.06 -7.17 37.95
CA ASP A 34 21.33 -6.34 36.80
C ASP A 34 20.41 -5.10 36.79
N ARG A 35 21.00 -3.91 36.99
CA ARG A 35 20.28 -2.63 36.93
C ARG A 35 20.35 -2.11 35.49
N ARG A 36 19.29 -2.33 34.71
CA ARG A 36 19.08 -1.58 33.46
C ARG A 36 18.83 -0.11 33.79
N LEU A 37 19.64 0.77 33.21
CA LEU A 37 19.47 2.21 33.26
C LEU A 37 18.15 2.60 32.57
N LEU A 38 17.25 3.23 33.32
CA LEU A 38 16.05 3.86 32.80
C LEU A 38 16.42 5.28 32.34
N VAL A 39 16.47 5.52 31.02
CA VAL A 39 16.62 6.87 30.48
C VAL A 39 15.25 7.55 30.49
N VAL A 40 15.05 8.44 31.46
CA VAL A 40 13.86 9.31 31.53
C VAL A 40 14.07 10.50 30.60
N VAL A 41 13.48 10.44 29.41
CA VAL A 41 13.36 11.61 28.52
C VAL A 41 12.17 12.45 29.00
N ARG A 42 12.46 13.62 29.58
CA ARG A 42 11.43 14.62 29.94
C ARG A 42 10.93 15.33 28.68
N ARG A 43 9.67 15.12 28.29
CA ARG A 43 8.98 15.95 27.30
C ARG A 43 8.55 17.30 27.92
N PRO A 44 8.64 18.44 27.21
CA PRO A 44 8.10 19.71 27.67
C PRO A 44 6.58 19.68 27.75
N ARG A 45 6.01 20.25 28.83
CA ARG A 45 4.57 20.46 29.02
C ARG A 45 4.10 21.62 28.13
N LEU A 46 3.17 21.36 27.21
CA LEU A 46 2.37 22.40 26.56
C LEU A 46 1.10 22.65 27.40
N GLY A 47 0.89 23.90 27.77
CA GLY A 47 -0.28 24.36 28.55
C GLY A 47 -1.57 24.39 27.72
N PRO A 48 -2.75 24.52 28.36
CA PRO A 48 -4.04 24.36 27.71
C PRO A 48 -4.43 25.66 26.96
N GLY A 49 -4.31 25.63 25.63
CA GLY A 49 -4.83 26.65 24.73
C GLY A 49 -6.33 26.46 24.48
N ARG A 50 -7.12 27.48 24.83
CA ARG A 50 -8.58 27.54 24.73
C ARG A 50 -9.05 27.51 23.27
N GLY A 51 -9.93 26.57 22.92
CA GLY A 51 -10.67 26.59 21.66
C GLY A 51 -11.86 27.56 21.70
N PRO A 52 -12.30 28.12 20.55
CA PRO A 52 -13.62 28.69 20.42
C PRO A 52 -14.59 27.67 19.82
N ARG A 53 -15.66 27.43 20.58
CA ARG A 53 -16.88 26.74 20.16
C ARG A 53 -17.60 27.58 19.10
N SER A 54 -17.98 27.00 17.98
CA SER A 54 -19.01 27.53 17.09
C SER A 54 -20.11 26.47 16.88
N ARG A 55 -21.32 26.99 16.75
CA ARG A 55 -22.60 26.32 17.03
C ARG A 55 -23.17 25.69 15.75
N LEU A 56 -23.69 24.48 15.87
CA LEU A 56 -24.62 23.87 14.90
C LEU A 56 -25.99 24.57 14.98
N PRO A 57 -26.68 24.83 13.86
CA PRO A 57 -28.12 24.96 13.84
C PRO A 57 -28.80 23.61 13.52
N ARG A 58 -29.86 23.30 14.28
CA ARG A 58 -30.82 22.22 14.05
C ARG A 58 -32.00 22.72 13.17
N PRO A 59 -32.81 21.79 12.62
CA PRO A 59 -33.49 21.96 11.33
C PRO A 59 -34.90 22.54 11.42
N GLY A 60 -35.31 23.24 10.37
CA GLY A 60 -36.71 23.62 10.12
C GLY A 60 -37.36 22.68 9.10
N GLN A 61 -38.34 21.90 9.57
CA GLN A 61 -39.40 21.31 8.75
C GLN A 61 -40.31 22.42 8.23
N LEU A 62 -40.84 22.28 7.01
CA LEU A 62 -42.25 22.58 6.71
C LEU A 62 -42.69 21.82 5.45
N HIS A 63 -43.86 21.20 5.57
CA HIS A 63 -44.66 20.47 4.59
C HIS A 63 -45.09 21.31 3.38
N GLY A 64 -45.50 20.62 2.30
CA GLY A 64 -46.53 21.14 1.41
C GLY A 64 -46.60 20.48 0.04
N ASP A 65 -47.38 19.42 -0.05
CA ASP A 65 -47.85 18.69 -1.24
C ASP A 65 -48.05 19.50 -2.53
N ARG A 66 -47.84 18.82 -3.67
CA ARG A 66 -48.90 18.72 -4.70
C ARG A 66 -48.67 17.57 -5.69
N LEU A 67 -49.77 16.84 -5.85
CA LEU A 67 -50.04 15.73 -6.76
C LEU A 67 -50.19 16.17 -8.22
N GLY A 68 -49.87 15.25 -9.13
CA GLY A 68 -50.26 15.23 -10.54
C GLY A 68 -49.25 14.37 -11.29
N GLY A 69 -49.57 13.27 -11.96
CA GLY A 69 -50.83 12.77 -12.48
C GLY A 69 -50.52 12.15 -13.85
N GLY A 70 -50.56 10.83 -13.96
CA GLY A 70 -50.77 10.08 -15.21
C GLY A 70 -49.65 10.06 -16.26
N LEU A 71 -49.13 8.89 -16.60
CA LEU A 71 -49.67 8.07 -17.70
C LEU A 71 -48.76 6.87 -17.98
N ARG A 72 -49.40 5.70 -18.03
CA ARG A 72 -48.84 4.43 -18.50
C ARG A 72 -48.65 4.49 -20.02
N ARG A 73 -47.51 4.00 -20.53
CA ARG A 73 -47.47 3.28 -21.80
C ARG A 73 -46.48 2.11 -21.72
N ALA A 74 -47.03 0.91 -21.83
CA ALA A 74 -46.30 -0.31 -22.11
C ALA A 74 -46.02 -0.38 -23.62
N HIS A 75 -44.81 -0.80 -23.99
CA HIS A 75 -44.55 -1.44 -25.27
C HIS A 75 -43.56 -2.59 -25.08
N GLN A 76 -44.07 -3.79 -25.32
CA GLN A 76 -43.29 -5.01 -25.49
C GLN A 76 -42.75 -5.10 -26.93
N ARG A 77 -41.76 -6.00 -27.08
CA ARG A 77 -41.15 -6.57 -28.30
C ARG A 77 -39.92 -5.79 -28.77
N ARG A 78 -38.78 -6.43 -29.08
CA ARG A 78 -38.57 -7.77 -29.62
C ARG A 78 -37.10 -8.18 -29.43
N ILE A 79 -36.88 -9.46 -29.13
CA ILE A 79 -35.58 -10.14 -29.21
C ILE A 79 -35.13 -10.20 -30.67
N GLY A 80 -33.88 -9.83 -30.93
CA GLY A 80 -33.21 -9.96 -32.23
C GLY A 80 -31.71 -10.18 -32.03
N SER A 81 -31.29 -11.43 -32.19
CA SER A 81 -29.89 -11.86 -32.23
C SER A 81 -29.19 -11.31 -33.47
N ARG A 82 -28.03 -10.67 -33.34
CA ARG A 82 -27.01 -10.58 -34.41
C ARG A 82 -25.60 -10.54 -33.81
N ARG A 83 -24.79 -11.50 -34.25
CA ARG A 83 -23.33 -11.55 -34.08
C ARG A 83 -22.66 -10.40 -34.83
N GLY A 84 -21.56 -9.90 -34.27
CA GLY A 84 -20.43 -9.33 -35.00
C GLY A 84 -20.49 -7.83 -35.29
N ALA A 85 -19.77 -7.05 -34.48
CA ALA A 85 -19.13 -5.83 -34.93
C ALA A 85 -17.91 -5.56 -34.04
N ARG A 86 -16.72 -5.64 -34.64
CA ARG A 86 -15.51 -4.98 -34.11
C ARG A 86 -15.83 -3.49 -34.10
N VAL A 87 -15.69 -2.85 -32.95
CA VAL A 87 -15.66 -1.39 -32.84
C VAL A 87 -14.26 -1.04 -32.38
N SER A 88 -13.43 -0.68 -33.36
CA SER A 88 -12.40 0.32 -33.18
C SER A 88 -13.11 1.60 -32.76
N ASP A 89 -12.90 2.05 -31.52
CA ASP A 89 -13.23 3.42 -31.13
C ASP A 89 -11.90 4.07 -30.75
N ASP A 90 -11.35 4.75 -31.76
CA ASP A 90 -10.38 5.82 -31.56
C ASP A 90 -11.02 6.86 -30.63
N ARG A 91 -10.52 6.94 -29.39
CA ARG A 91 -10.71 8.11 -28.54
C ARG A 91 -9.36 8.72 -28.21
N GLU A 92 -8.84 9.49 -29.16
CA GLU A 92 -8.05 10.67 -28.84
C GLU A 92 -9.03 11.77 -28.36
N GLY A 93 -8.93 12.19 -27.10
CA GLY A 93 -9.68 13.34 -26.60
C GLY A 93 -9.88 13.36 -25.07
N ALA A 94 -9.07 14.16 -24.38
CA ALA A 94 -9.11 14.50 -22.96
C ALA A 94 -8.92 13.32 -21.99
N GLY A 95 -7.67 13.04 -21.63
CA GLY A 95 -7.34 12.10 -20.55
C GLY A 95 -8.01 12.54 -19.26
N GLU A 96 -8.74 11.64 -18.62
CA GLU A 96 -9.27 11.86 -17.28
C GLU A 96 -8.08 12.13 -16.34
N ALA A 97 -8.15 13.19 -15.54
CA ALA A 97 -7.08 13.53 -14.58
C ALA A 97 -6.85 12.42 -13.51
N LEU A 98 -7.73 11.42 -13.47
CA LEU A 98 -7.68 10.24 -12.61
C LEU A 98 -8.19 9.03 -13.42
N ASP A 99 -7.28 8.17 -13.89
CA ASP A 99 -7.60 6.87 -14.51
C ASP A 99 -7.27 5.75 -13.52
N VAL A 100 -8.25 4.92 -13.18
CA VAL A 100 -8.08 3.78 -12.27
C VAL A 100 -8.54 2.51 -12.96
N TRP A 101 -7.67 1.50 -13.00
CA TRP A 101 -7.98 0.21 -13.61
C TRP A 101 -7.58 -0.96 -12.72
N THR A 102 -8.22 -2.09 -12.96
CA THR A 102 -8.04 -3.32 -12.18
C THR A 102 -7.38 -4.40 -13.02
N LEU A 103 -6.51 -5.18 -12.39
CA LEU A 103 -5.96 -6.41 -12.95
C LEU A 103 -6.62 -7.60 -12.26
N SER A 104 -6.80 -8.70 -12.98
CA SER A 104 -7.31 -9.97 -12.44
C SER A 104 -6.42 -11.13 -12.88
N ASP A 105 -6.43 -12.21 -12.11
CA ASP A 105 -5.77 -13.46 -12.47
C ASP A 105 -6.28 -13.99 -13.83
N GLY A 106 -5.41 -13.96 -14.84
CA GLY A 106 -5.73 -14.32 -16.22
C GLY A 106 -6.59 -13.29 -16.99
N GLY A 107 -6.87 -12.12 -16.42
CA GLY A 107 -7.74 -11.10 -17.02
C GLY A 107 -7.07 -10.23 -18.08
N GLN A 108 -5.75 -10.21 -18.11
CA GLN A 108 -4.92 -9.40 -19.01
C GLN A 108 -3.58 -10.08 -19.29
N SER A 109 -2.94 -9.72 -20.40
CA SER A 109 -1.56 -10.13 -20.69
C SER A 109 -0.55 -9.15 -20.07
N ALA A 110 0.67 -9.64 -19.81
CA ALA A 110 1.77 -8.79 -19.36
C ALA A 110 2.08 -7.68 -20.36
N GLY A 111 1.97 -7.95 -21.67
CA GLY A 111 2.18 -6.95 -22.72
C GLY A 111 1.16 -5.81 -22.67
N GLN A 112 -0.11 -6.07 -22.36
CA GLN A 112 -1.11 -5.01 -22.20
C GLN A 112 -0.79 -4.07 -21.03
N VAL A 113 -0.29 -4.62 -19.93
CA VAL A 113 0.15 -3.82 -18.77
C VAL A 113 1.44 -3.06 -19.11
N ALA A 114 2.39 -3.72 -19.80
CA ALA A 114 3.63 -3.11 -20.26
C ALA A 114 3.37 -1.89 -21.13
N GLU A 115 2.45 -1.96 -22.09
CA GLU A 115 2.12 -0.82 -22.96
C GLU A 115 1.54 0.37 -22.20
N ARG A 116 0.74 0.13 -21.15
CA ARG A 116 0.25 1.22 -20.28
C ARG A 116 1.38 1.89 -19.51
N VAL A 117 2.29 1.08 -18.93
CA VAL A 117 3.47 1.57 -18.21
C VAL A 117 4.41 2.32 -19.16
N ALA A 118 4.68 1.74 -20.33
CA ALA A 118 5.48 2.32 -21.40
C ALA A 118 4.89 3.65 -21.88
N GLY A 119 3.57 3.74 -22.05
CA GLY A 119 2.89 5.00 -22.39
C GLY A 119 3.08 6.09 -21.34
N PHE A 120 3.05 5.74 -20.06
CA PHE A 120 3.35 6.69 -18.97
C PHE A 120 4.80 7.20 -19.04
N VAL A 121 5.77 6.29 -19.21
CA VAL A 121 7.20 6.63 -19.33
C VAL A 121 7.48 7.46 -20.58
N ARG A 122 6.89 7.09 -21.73
CA ARG A 122 7.07 7.77 -23.02
C ARG A 122 6.70 9.24 -22.97
N ALA A 123 5.66 9.58 -22.21
CA ALA A 123 5.17 10.94 -22.06
C ALA A 123 6.09 11.85 -21.20
N ALA A 124 7.14 11.31 -20.58
CA ALA A 124 8.07 12.10 -19.77
C ALA A 124 8.88 13.08 -20.62
N SER A 125 9.00 14.30 -20.11
CA SER A 125 9.66 15.42 -20.77
C SER A 125 10.79 16.05 -19.95
N GLU A 126 10.74 15.95 -18.62
CA GLU A 126 11.71 16.57 -17.71
C GLU A 126 12.32 15.55 -16.75
N SER A 127 11.48 14.75 -16.06
CA SER A 127 11.94 13.84 -15.01
C SER A 127 11.06 12.61 -14.82
N LEU A 128 11.67 11.52 -14.39
CA LEU A 128 11.02 10.29 -13.93
C LEU A 128 11.65 9.80 -12.63
N ASP A 129 10.87 9.80 -11.55
CA ASP A 129 11.24 9.25 -10.25
C ASP A 129 10.46 7.96 -9.99
N LEU A 130 11.15 6.81 -9.95
CA LEU A 130 10.55 5.49 -9.77
C LEU A 130 10.93 4.91 -8.42
N ALA A 131 9.95 4.61 -7.57
CA ALA A 131 10.14 3.84 -6.33
C ALA A 131 9.42 2.50 -6.48
N LEU A 132 10.19 1.47 -6.81
CA LEU A 132 9.66 0.15 -7.18
C LEU A 132 10.25 -0.93 -6.27
N TYR A 133 9.39 -1.57 -5.51
CA TYR A 133 9.77 -2.66 -4.62
C TYR A 133 10.46 -3.80 -5.36
N ASP A 134 9.86 -4.24 -6.46
CA ASP A 134 10.26 -5.45 -7.17
C ASP A 134 10.05 -5.25 -8.69
N VAL A 135 11.15 -5.39 -9.43
CA VAL A 135 11.23 -5.22 -10.88
C VAL A 135 11.86 -6.46 -11.50
N ARG A 136 11.04 -7.28 -12.16
CA ARG A 136 11.43 -8.52 -12.86
C ARG A 136 10.58 -8.70 -14.10
N LEU A 137 10.97 -8.00 -15.14
CA LEU A 137 10.33 -8.05 -16.46
C LEU A 137 11.32 -8.68 -17.45
N PRO A 138 11.24 -9.99 -17.72
CA PRO A 138 12.02 -10.61 -18.78
C PRO A 138 11.49 -10.20 -20.16
N ASP A 139 12.31 -10.42 -21.19
CA ASP A 139 11.90 -10.21 -22.58
C ASP A 139 10.71 -11.10 -22.97
N PRO A 140 9.84 -10.63 -23.90
CA PRO A 140 9.89 -9.30 -24.56
C PRO A 140 9.24 -8.17 -23.75
N VAL A 141 8.64 -8.49 -22.60
CA VAL A 141 7.90 -7.54 -21.76
C VAL A 141 8.84 -6.49 -21.16
N GLY A 142 10.01 -6.93 -20.68
CA GLY A 142 11.06 -6.07 -20.16
C GLY A 142 11.55 -5.06 -21.18
N SER A 143 11.87 -5.51 -22.40
CA SER A 143 12.35 -4.63 -23.48
C SER A 143 11.36 -3.50 -23.78
N THR A 144 10.05 -3.78 -23.75
CA THR A 144 9.01 -2.75 -23.99
C THR A 144 9.14 -1.55 -23.04
N VAL A 145 9.38 -1.80 -21.75
CA VAL A 145 9.52 -0.73 -20.75
C VAL A 145 10.93 -0.14 -20.76
N ALA A 146 11.95 -0.99 -20.90
CA ALA A 146 13.36 -0.59 -20.93
C ALA A 146 13.67 0.32 -22.12
N ASP A 147 13.09 0.06 -23.29
CA ASP A 147 13.27 0.86 -24.49
C ASP A 147 12.70 2.28 -24.31
N GLU A 148 11.55 2.43 -23.63
CA GLU A 148 11.00 3.74 -23.32
C GLU A 148 11.82 4.51 -22.28
N LEU A 149 12.38 3.82 -21.29
CA LEU A 149 13.32 4.44 -20.33
C LEU A 149 14.59 4.93 -21.05
N ARG A 150 15.13 4.12 -21.98
CA ARG A 150 16.29 4.50 -22.80
C ARG A 150 15.95 5.70 -23.70
N ALA A 151 14.81 5.66 -24.39
CA ALA A 151 14.37 6.76 -25.23
C ALA A 151 14.12 8.04 -24.43
N ALA A 152 13.59 7.95 -23.21
CA ALA A 152 13.44 9.10 -22.32
C ALA A 152 14.80 9.69 -21.91
N HIS A 153 15.75 8.84 -21.52
CA HIS A 153 17.11 9.28 -21.21
C HIS A 153 17.79 9.97 -22.41
N GLU A 154 17.65 9.42 -23.62
CA GLU A 154 18.18 10.00 -24.86
C GLU A 154 17.56 11.37 -25.18
N ARG A 155 16.30 11.62 -24.77
CA ARG A 155 15.66 12.94 -24.84
C ARG A 155 16.16 13.92 -23.77
N GLY A 156 16.98 13.47 -22.82
CA GLY A 156 17.51 14.28 -21.72
C GLY A 156 16.63 14.29 -20.46
N VAL A 157 15.65 13.38 -20.35
CA VAL A 157 14.84 13.22 -19.13
C VAL A 157 15.72 12.73 -17.99
N SER A 158 15.63 13.35 -16.82
CA SER A 158 16.31 12.89 -15.61
C SER A 158 15.59 11.68 -15.02
N ILE A 159 16.23 10.51 -14.93
CA ILE A 159 15.60 9.28 -14.46
C ILE A 159 16.30 8.76 -13.21
N ARG A 160 15.52 8.54 -12.14
CA ARG A 160 15.96 8.03 -10.84
C ARG A 160 15.13 6.81 -10.44
N LEU A 161 15.77 5.72 -10.04
CA LEU A 161 15.12 4.49 -9.59
C LEU A 161 15.58 4.07 -8.20
N ALA A 162 14.68 4.13 -7.22
CA ALA A 162 14.85 3.52 -5.91
C ALA A 162 14.23 2.12 -5.89
N TYR A 163 14.99 1.13 -5.42
CA TYR A 163 14.54 -0.27 -5.35
C TYR A 163 14.93 -0.94 -4.03
N ASN A 164 14.14 -1.93 -3.60
CA ASN A 164 14.40 -2.68 -2.38
C ASN A 164 15.52 -3.69 -2.59
N VAL A 165 16.40 -3.84 -1.59
CA VAL A 165 17.37 -4.94 -1.52
C VAL A 165 17.16 -5.73 -0.24
N ASP A 166 17.14 -7.06 -0.39
CA ASP A 166 16.82 -7.97 0.70
C ASP A 166 18.02 -8.26 1.63
N SER A 167 17.67 -8.72 2.83
CA SER A 167 18.52 -9.34 3.85
C SER A 167 19.30 -10.58 3.40
N GLU A 168 20.56 -10.80 3.81
CA GLU A 168 21.14 -12.16 3.89
C GLU A 168 20.53 -13.02 5.02
N ARG A 169 19.61 -12.45 5.82
CA ARG A 169 18.87 -13.19 6.86
C ARG A 169 17.84 -14.14 6.21
N PRO A 170 17.54 -15.30 6.84
CA PRO A 170 16.47 -16.15 6.36
C PRO A 170 15.17 -15.32 6.32
N PRO A 171 14.50 -15.27 5.16
CA PRO A 171 13.38 -14.37 4.97
C PRO A 171 12.20 -14.73 5.88
N ALA A 172 11.29 -13.78 6.08
CA ALA A 172 9.93 -14.10 6.53
C ALA A 172 9.36 -15.23 5.65
N LEU A 173 8.52 -16.12 6.17
CA LEU A 173 8.07 -17.39 5.55
C LEU A 173 7.44 -17.29 4.13
N HIS A 174 7.30 -16.09 3.59
CA HIS A 174 7.11 -15.80 2.16
C HIS A 174 8.07 -14.65 1.77
N PRO A 175 9.35 -14.89 1.46
CA PRO A 175 10.20 -13.83 0.94
C PRO A 175 9.57 -13.22 -0.31
N PRO A 176 9.61 -11.89 -0.46
CA PRO A 176 9.56 -11.36 -1.80
C PRO A 176 10.71 -11.96 -2.62
N PRO A 177 10.53 -12.18 -3.93
CA PRO A 177 11.67 -12.59 -4.73
C PRO A 177 12.60 -11.39 -4.97
N GLU A 178 13.89 -11.66 -5.07
CA GLU A 178 14.94 -10.65 -5.23
C GLU A 178 14.84 -9.89 -6.56
N THR A 179 15.01 -8.56 -6.53
CA THR A 179 15.16 -7.75 -7.75
C THR A 179 16.38 -8.23 -8.52
N LYS A 180 16.21 -8.47 -9.83
CA LYS A 180 17.28 -8.89 -10.75
C LYS A 180 17.92 -7.66 -11.41
N PRO A 181 19.09 -7.18 -10.94
CA PRO A 181 19.62 -5.87 -11.32
C PRO A 181 20.15 -5.81 -12.75
N GLU A 182 20.29 -6.94 -13.44
CA GLU A 182 21.07 -7.00 -14.70
C GLU A 182 20.46 -6.10 -15.78
N ILE A 183 19.13 -5.97 -15.84
CA ILE A 183 18.47 -5.06 -16.79
C ILE A 183 18.57 -3.58 -16.36
N LEU A 184 18.73 -3.31 -15.06
CA LEU A 184 18.84 -1.96 -14.51
C LEU A 184 20.26 -1.43 -14.60
N GLU A 185 21.27 -2.30 -14.53
CA GLU A 185 22.69 -1.96 -14.70
C GLU A 185 23.04 -1.57 -16.15
N GLU A 186 22.30 -2.09 -17.12
CA GLU A 186 22.47 -1.74 -18.54
C GLU A 186 21.77 -0.44 -18.94
N LEU A 187 20.83 0.05 -18.12
CA LEU A 187 20.13 1.30 -18.39
C LEU A 187 20.95 2.50 -17.91
N PRO A 188 21.07 3.58 -18.70
CA PRO A 188 21.82 4.77 -18.33
C PRO A 188 21.06 5.67 -17.34
N ILE A 189 20.55 5.11 -16.24
CA ILE A 189 19.70 5.79 -15.26
C ILE A 189 20.32 5.77 -13.87
N GLU A 190 20.04 6.77 -13.01
CA GLU A 190 20.54 6.76 -11.63
C GLU A 190 19.73 5.76 -10.81
N THR A 191 20.38 4.82 -10.14
CA THR A 191 19.72 3.83 -9.29
C THR A 191 20.20 3.90 -7.85
N ARG A 192 19.31 3.63 -6.89
CA ARG A 192 19.64 3.51 -5.46
C ARG A 192 18.95 2.33 -4.83
N ALA A 193 19.76 1.42 -4.29
CA ALA A 193 19.31 0.36 -3.42
C ALA A 193 18.90 0.92 -2.05
N ILE A 194 17.73 0.53 -1.56
CA ILE A 194 17.22 0.83 -0.23
C ILE A 194 17.19 -0.48 0.58
N PRO A 195 17.95 -0.59 1.68
CA PRO A 195 17.93 -1.77 2.53
C PRO A 195 16.52 -2.05 3.07
N GLY A 196 16.04 -3.28 2.87
CA GLY A 196 14.73 -3.74 3.34
C GLY A 196 14.74 -4.31 4.78
N GLU A 197 15.70 -3.89 5.62
CA GLU A 197 15.79 -4.32 7.01
C GLU A 197 15.92 -3.12 7.98
N PRO A 198 15.14 -3.08 9.07
CA PRO A 198 14.15 -4.07 9.51
C PRO A 198 12.83 -4.04 8.72
N ASP A 199 12.59 -2.98 7.95
CA ASP A 199 11.35 -2.70 7.24
C ASP A 199 11.59 -2.53 5.73
N LEU A 200 10.62 -2.90 4.91
CA LEU A 200 10.77 -2.96 3.45
C LEU A 200 10.57 -1.60 2.78
N MET A 201 11.28 -1.36 1.68
CA MET A 201 10.92 -0.31 0.73
C MET A 201 9.81 -0.83 -0.21
N HIS A 202 8.56 -0.75 0.22
CA HIS A 202 7.44 -1.44 -0.44
C HIS A 202 6.59 -0.53 -1.35
N HIS A 203 7.14 0.59 -1.81
CA HIS A 203 6.52 1.47 -2.79
C HIS A 203 6.45 0.83 -4.18
N LYS A 204 5.44 1.24 -4.94
CA LYS A 204 5.16 0.78 -6.31
C LYS A 204 4.60 1.96 -7.10
N TYR A 205 5.38 3.03 -7.20
CA TYR A 205 4.96 4.22 -7.92
C TYR A 205 6.06 4.79 -8.81
N ALA A 206 5.64 5.57 -9.81
CA ALA A 206 6.50 6.42 -10.62
C ALA A 206 5.88 7.82 -10.72
N VAL A 207 6.72 8.86 -10.60
CA VAL A 207 6.33 10.26 -10.77
C VAL A 207 6.95 10.77 -12.06
N ARG A 208 6.12 11.29 -12.96
CA ARG A 208 6.51 11.90 -14.23
C ARG A 208 6.36 13.41 -14.13
N ASP A 209 7.43 14.13 -14.47
CA ASP A 209 7.48 15.59 -14.59
C ASP A 209 6.89 16.33 -13.37
N GLY A 210 7.04 15.75 -12.18
CA GLY A 210 6.49 16.25 -10.92
C GLY A 210 4.97 16.38 -10.84
N SER A 211 4.22 15.93 -11.85
CA SER A 211 2.80 16.29 -12.03
C SER A 211 1.89 15.15 -12.47
N ALA A 212 2.45 13.97 -12.77
CA ALA A 212 1.67 12.76 -12.98
C ALA A 212 2.24 11.59 -12.16
N VAL A 213 1.36 10.80 -11.57
CA VAL A 213 1.73 9.66 -10.72
C VAL A 213 1.10 8.40 -11.26
N LEU A 214 1.92 7.40 -11.56
CA LEU A 214 1.48 6.02 -11.75
C LEU A 214 1.72 5.27 -10.44
N THR A 215 0.69 4.71 -9.83
CA THR A 215 0.81 3.92 -8.59
C THR A 215 -0.18 2.76 -8.58
N GLY A 216 -0.08 1.89 -7.57
CA GLY A 216 -1.03 0.82 -7.35
C GLY A 216 -0.49 -0.24 -6.43
N SER A 217 -1.17 -1.38 -6.44
CA SER A 217 -0.75 -2.54 -5.67
C SER A 217 0.28 -3.41 -6.39
N ALA A 218 0.41 -3.29 -7.72
CA ALA A 218 1.19 -4.22 -8.54
C ALA A 218 2.71 -3.97 -8.46
N ASN A 219 3.47 -5.07 -8.36
CA ASN A 219 4.90 -5.04 -8.65
C ASN A 219 5.12 -4.99 -10.17
N TRP A 220 6.34 -4.65 -10.60
CA TRP A 220 6.70 -4.69 -12.02
C TRP A 220 7.25 -6.06 -12.36
N THR A 221 6.36 -7.06 -12.32
CA THR A 221 6.70 -8.47 -12.56
C THR A 221 5.63 -9.16 -13.38
N ILE A 222 6.01 -10.22 -14.11
CA ILE A 222 5.07 -10.99 -14.96
C ILE A 222 3.89 -11.52 -14.16
N ASP A 223 4.16 -12.11 -13.00
CA ASP A 223 3.10 -12.66 -12.15
C ASP A 223 2.17 -11.56 -11.65
N SER A 224 2.69 -10.40 -11.23
CA SER A 224 1.85 -9.29 -10.79
C SER A 224 0.97 -8.73 -11.92
N TRP A 225 1.47 -8.78 -13.15
CA TRP A 225 0.75 -8.28 -14.32
C TRP A 225 -0.21 -9.29 -14.93
N THR A 226 -0.14 -10.57 -14.57
CA THR A 226 -0.94 -11.63 -15.23
C THR A 226 -1.71 -12.55 -14.29
N ARG A 227 -1.22 -12.77 -13.07
CA ARG A 227 -1.73 -13.80 -12.13
C ARG A 227 -2.32 -13.22 -10.84
N GLN A 228 -2.08 -11.95 -10.56
CA GLN A 228 -2.50 -11.30 -9.33
C GLN A 228 -3.61 -10.30 -9.59
N GLU A 229 -4.63 -10.30 -8.74
CA GLU A 229 -5.56 -9.18 -8.65
C GLU A 229 -4.80 -7.94 -8.16
N ASN A 230 -4.92 -6.84 -8.88
CA ASN A 230 -4.30 -5.56 -8.51
C ASN A 230 -5.23 -4.39 -8.84
N VAL A 231 -4.99 -3.26 -8.19
CA VAL A 231 -5.60 -1.97 -8.56
C VAL A 231 -4.48 -0.99 -8.87
N MET A 232 -4.61 -0.30 -9.99
CA MET A 232 -3.65 0.65 -10.52
C MET A 232 -4.33 2.01 -10.71
N ALA A 233 -3.57 3.09 -10.55
CA ALA A 233 -4.04 4.45 -10.74
C ALA A 233 -3.00 5.29 -11.45
N LEU A 234 -3.44 6.04 -12.45
CA LEU A 234 -2.74 7.17 -13.05
C LEU A 234 -3.44 8.44 -12.62
N VAL A 235 -2.71 9.32 -11.94
CA VAL A 235 -3.23 10.61 -11.45
C VAL A 235 -2.44 11.74 -12.08
N GLU A 236 -3.07 12.54 -12.93
CA GLU A 236 -2.48 13.71 -13.56
C GLU A 236 -2.88 14.97 -12.76
N ASN A 237 -2.11 15.26 -11.72
CA ASN A 237 -2.33 16.40 -10.84
C ASN A 237 -1.01 16.86 -10.19
N GLY A 238 -0.66 18.14 -10.40
CA GLY A 238 0.56 18.73 -9.84
C GLY A 238 0.69 18.58 -8.33
N HIS A 239 -0.40 18.75 -7.57
CA HIS A 239 -0.35 18.62 -6.12
C HIS A 239 -0.09 17.19 -5.68
N VAL A 240 -0.75 16.21 -6.29
CA VAL A 240 -0.49 14.79 -5.99
C VAL A 240 0.95 14.42 -6.38
N GLY A 241 1.41 14.85 -7.56
CA GLY A 241 2.78 14.67 -8.04
C GLY A 241 3.83 15.23 -7.08
N GLU A 242 3.64 16.46 -6.58
CA GLU A 242 4.51 17.09 -5.59
C GLU A 242 4.62 16.29 -4.29
N ARG A 243 3.51 15.71 -3.80
CA ARG A 243 3.51 14.89 -2.57
C ARG A 243 4.29 13.59 -2.76
N TYR A 244 4.07 12.89 -3.87
CA TYR A 244 4.84 11.68 -4.21
C TYR A 244 6.32 11.99 -4.42
N ARG A 245 6.64 13.11 -5.08
CA ARG A 245 8.02 13.57 -5.27
C ARG A 245 8.69 13.90 -3.92
N ALA A 246 8.00 14.58 -3.01
CA ALA A 246 8.53 14.87 -1.68
C ALA A 246 8.83 13.59 -0.90
N ASN A 247 7.93 12.60 -0.95
CA ASN A 247 8.15 11.30 -0.32
C ASN A 247 9.33 10.56 -0.97
N PHE A 248 9.45 10.63 -2.31
CA PHE A 248 10.60 10.08 -3.02
C PHE A 248 11.91 10.69 -2.53
N GLU A 249 11.98 12.02 -2.34
CA GLU A 249 13.20 12.68 -1.86
C GLU A 249 13.59 12.27 -0.43
N GLU A 250 12.62 12.07 0.48
CA GLU A 250 12.89 11.55 1.84
C GLU A 250 13.62 10.20 1.78
N LEU A 251 13.11 9.30 0.94
CA LEU A 251 13.69 7.98 0.73
C LEU A 251 15.03 8.04 -0.02
N TRP A 252 15.07 8.79 -1.12
CA TRP A 252 16.21 8.91 -2.02
C TRP A 252 17.45 9.46 -1.32
N SER A 253 17.27 10.51 -0.51
CA SER A 253 18.35 11.19 0.18
C SER A 253 18.91 10.43 1.38
N THR A 254 18.06 9.67 2.09
CA THR A 254 18.46 9.00 3.34
C THR A 254 18.80 7.53 3.16
N ARG A 255 18.21 6.87 2.16
CA ARG A 255 18.21 5.43 1.96
C ARG A 255 17.73 4.64 3.19
N GLN A 256 16.90 5.27 4.03
CA GLN A 256 16.41 4.74 5.30
C GLN A 256 14.88 4.76 5.29
N VAL A 257 14.25 3.59 5.39
CA VAL A 257 12.78 3.44 5.37
C VAL A 257 12.15 4.21 6.52
N GLU A 258 12.70 4.09 7.73
CA GLU A 258 12.22 4.73 8.96
C GLU A 258 12.30 6.27 8.95
N ARG A 259 12.98 6.85 7.95
CA ARG A 259 13.11 8.30 7.76
C ARG A 259 12.26 8.85 6.62
N SER A 260 11.33 8.05 6.10
CA SER A 260 10.43 8.40 5.00
C SER A 260 8.95 8.33 5.39
N GLY A 261 8.10 8.81 4.49
CA GLY A 261 6.65 8.79 4.65
C GLY A 261 6.11 9.86 5.59
N PHE A 262 6.84 10.96 5.82
CA PHE A 262 6.41 12.07 6.69
C PHE A 262 5.66 13.19 5.95
N VAL A 263 5.47 13.03 4.64
CA VAL A 263 4.64 13.94 3.84
C VAL A 263 3.19 13.87 4.29
N GLY A 264 2.61 15.03 4.64
CA GLY A 264 1.23 15.12 5.14
C GLY A 264 0.16 14.81 4.07
N PRO A 265 -0.94 14.13 4.44
CA PRO A 265 -2.01 13.67 3.54
C PRO A 265 -3.06 14.77 3.28
N ASP A 266 -2.60 15.94 2.82
CA ASP A 266 -3.48 17.07 2.54
C ASP A 266 -4.40 16.76 1.34
N PRO A 267 -5.71 17.07 1.43
CA PRO A 267 -6.65 16.80 0.35
C PRO A 267 -6.47 17.79 -0.80
N THR A 268 -6.64 17.29 -2.03
CA THR A 268 -6.71 18.10 -3.25
C THR A 268 -7.83 17.60 -4.16
N ARG A 269 -8.28 18.44 -5.09
CA ARG A 269 -9.24 18.02 -6.11
C ARG A 269 -8.54 17.55 -7.38
N VAL A 270 -9.01 16.42 -7.90
CA VAL A 270 -8.61 15.86 -9.20
C VAL A 270 -9.89 15.60 -9.98
N GLY A 271 -10.22 16.51 -10.91
CA GLY A 271 -11.57 16.56 -11.47
C GLY A 271 -12.61 16.80 -10.35
N GLU A 272 -13.61 15.91 -10.28
CA GLU A 272 -14.67 15.94 -9.26
C GLU A 272 -14.31 15.17 -7.98
N ALA A 273 -13.23 14.39 -7.98
CA ALA A 273 -12.80 13.59 -6.85
C ALA A 273 -11.98 14.43 -5.84
N GLU A 274 -12.16 14.16 -4.54
CA GLU A 274 -11.21 14.59 -3.50
C GLU A 274 -10.18 13.47 -3.29
N VAL A 275 -8.89 13.79 -3.39
CA VAL A 275 -7.78 12.84 -3.33
C VAL A 275 -6.80 13.24 -2.23
N ARG A 276 -6.34 12.27 -1.44
CA ARG A 276 -5.21 12.39 -0.52
C ARG A 276 -4.16 11.33 -0.83
N ALA A 277 -2.90 11.71 -0.76
CA ALA A 277 -1.78 10.77 -0.83
C ALA A 277 -1.22 10.53 0.58
N TRP A 278 -1.22 9.27 1.00
CA TRP A 278 -0.70 8.82 2.27
C TRP A 278 0.61 8.07 2.06
N PHE A 279 1.55 8.25 2.98
CA PHE A 279 2.85 7.58 2.95
C PHE A 279 3.21 7.06 4.35
N THR A 280 3.84 5.90 4.39
CA THR A 280 4.35 5.25 5.60
C THR A 280 5.86 5.11 5.50
N PRO A 281 6.60 4.92 6.60
CA PRO A 281 6.11 4.77 7.98
C PRO A 281 5.60 6.04 8.67
N GLY A 282 5.97 7.24 8.21
CA GLY A 282 5.68 8.48 8.93
C GLY A 282 4.20 8.72 9.29
N ASN A 283 3.24 8.27 8.46
CA ASN A 283 1.80 8.33 8.76
C ASN A 283 1.13 6.94 8.95
N GLY A 284 1.89 5.87 9.21
CA GLY A 284 1.38 4.49 9.24
C GLY A 284 0.23 4.26 10.23
N GLU A 285 0.42 4.65 11.49
CA GLU A 285 -0.63 4.51 12.52
C GLU A 285 -1.89 5.33 12.19
N GLU A 286 -1.70 6.56 11.68
CA GLU A 286 -2.81 7.44 11.29
C GLU A 286 -3.61 6.86 10.12
N LEU A 287 -2.93 6.33 9.10
CA LEU A 287 -3.56 5.69 7.95
C LEU A 287 -4.39 4.47 8.36
N SER A 288 -3.85 3.59 9.22
CA SER A 288 -4.57 2.45 9.77
C SER A 288 -5.88 2.88 10.48
N GLN A 289 -5.81 3.96 11.27
CA GLN A 289 -6.99 4.52 11.94
C GLN A 289 -7.96 5.21 10.96
N ARG A 290 -7.46 5.87 9.92
CA ARG A 290 -8.26 6.50 8.87
C ARG A 290 -9.10 5.48 8.10
N ILE A 291 -8.48 4.36 7.73
CA ILE A 291 -9.17 3.25 7.05
C ILE A 291 -10.22 2.63 7.98
N ALA A 292 -9.85 2.32 9.24
CA ALA A 292 -10.78 1.78 10.22
C ALA A 292 -11.97 2.73 10.49
N GLY A 293 -11.71 4.03 10.63
CA GLY A 293 -12.73 5.06 10.79
C GLY A 293 -13.69 5.14 9.61
N SER A 294 -13.19 5.00 8.38
CA SER A 294 -14.01 4.97 7.16
C SER A 294 -14.90 3.72 7.12
N ILE A 295 -14.34 2.54 7.44
CA ILE A 295 -15.09 1.28 7.55
C ILE A 295 -16.20 1.40 8.62
N GLY A 296 -15.89 1.89 9.82
CA GLY A 296 -16.89 2.05 10.90
C GLY A 296 -17.91 3.17 10.62
N GLY A 297 -17.53 4.13 9.79
CA GLY A 297 -18.35 5.22 9.28
C GLY A 297 -19.36 4.79 8.20
N ALA A 298 -19.10 3.68 7.52
CA ALA A 298 -19.92 3.20 6.41
C ALA A 298 -21.37 2.88 6.83
N ARG A 299 -22.31 3.11 5.90
CA ARG A 299 -23.76 2.88 6.07
C ARG A 299 -24.37 2.05 4.95
N ARG A 300 -23.71 1.99 3.79
CA ARG A 300 -24.20 1.25 2.62
C ARG A 300 -23.37 -0.01 2.43
N ARG A 301 -22.06 0.12 2.19
CA ARG A 301 -21.19 -1.04 1.92
C ARG A 301 -19.75 -0.84 2.35
N VAL A 302 -19.12 -1.96 2.65
CA VAL A 302 -17.66 -2.10 2.77
C VAL A 302 -17.22 -3.25 1.88
N ARG A 303 -16.18 -3.02 1.07
CA ARG A 303 -15.53 -4.04 0.24
C ARG A 303 -14.04 -4.01 0.46
N ILE A 304 -13.45 -5.16 0.78
CA ILE A 304 -12.01 -5.27 1.02
C ILE A 304 -11.42 -6.35 0.14
N ALA A 305 -10.39 -6.01 -0.64
CA ALA A 305 -9.48 -6.97 -1.23
C ALA A 305 -8.09 -6.69 -0.65
N SER A 306 -7.50 -7.67 0.02
CA SER A 306 -6.21 -7.54 0.71
C SER A 306 -5.51 -8.89 0.76
N PRO A 307 -4.18 -9.00 0.66
CA PRO A 307 -3.51 -10.29 0.89
C PRO A 307 -3.84 -10.84 2.28
N VAL A 308 -3.74 -9.99 3.30
CA VAL A 308 -4.04 -10.29 4.71
C VAL A 308 -4.74 -9.12 5.39
N ILE A 309 -5.41 -9.37 6.51
CA ILE A 309 -6.00 -8.32 7.38
C ILE A 309 -5.48 -8.53 8.80
N THR A 310 -4.46 -7.77 9.19
CA THR A 310 -3.76 -7.93 10.47
C THR A 310 -3.65 -6.64 11.29
N SER A 311 -4.13 -5.52 10.74
CA SER A 311 -4.29 -4.24 11.44
C SER A 311 -5.32 -4.37 12.57
N GLY A 312 -4.91 -4.04 13.79
CA GLY A 312 -5.76 -4.13 14.99
C GLY A 312 -7.02 -3.26 14.90
N PRO A 313 -6.90 -1.97 14.55
CA PRO A 313 -8.05 -1.08 14.36
C PRO A 313 -9.06 -1.60 13.32
N VAL A 314 -8.57 -2.10 12.18
CA VAL A 314 -9.43 -2.66 11.12
C VAL A 314 -10.15 -3.92 11.60
N LEU A 315 -9.43 -4.86 12.21
CA LEU A 315 -10.00 -6.09 12.76
C LEU A 315 -11.08 -5.81 13.82
N ALA A 316 -10.81 -4.90 14.75
CA ALA A 316 -11.78 -4.50 15.77
C ALA A 316 -13.05 -3.93 15.12
N THR A 317 -12.89 -3.06 14.12
CA THR A 317 -14.01 -2.43 13.41
C THR A 317 -14.85 -3.45 12.64
N LEU A 318 -14.21 -4.38 11.92
CA LEU A 318 -14.93 -5.45 11.21
C LEU A 318 -15.74 -6.32 12.19
N ASN A 319 -15.18 -6.65 13.35
CA ASN A 319 -15.87 -7.41 14.39
C ASN A 319 -17.06 -6.66 15.01
N GLU A 320 -17.00 -5.34 15.11
CA GLU A 320 -18.15 -4.52 15.50
C GLU A 320 -19.27 -4.55 14.46
N LEU A 321 -18.92 -4.60 13.17
CA LEU A 321 -19.90 -4.66 12.08
C LEU A 321 -20.51 -6.06 11.92
N ALA A 322 -19.73 -7.12 12.14
CA ALA A 322 -20.13 -8.53 11.98
C ALA A 322 -21.36 -8.95 12.82
N GLY A 323 -21.72 -8.21 13.87
CA GLY A 323 -22.91 -8.47 14.68
C GLY A 323 -24.04 -7.44 14.56
N ARG A 324 -23.86 -6.37 13.78
CA ARG A 324 -24.78 -5.20 13.80
C ARG A 324 -25.54 -4.96 12.50
N GLY A 325 -25.10 -5.53 11.37
CA GLY A 325 -25.77 -5.39 10.07
C GLY A 325 -25.92 -3.94 9.57
N ARG A 326 -25.06 -3.01 10.02
CA ARG A 326 -25.14 -1.57 9.72
C ARG A 326 -24.68 -1.16 8.34
N ALA A 327 -23.89 -2.02 7.68
CA ALA A 327 -23.43 -1.88 6.31
C ALA A 327 -23.25 -3.30 5.75
N ASP A 328 -23.37 -3.46 4.43
CA ASP A 328 -23.05 -4.70 3.75
C ASP A 328 -21.52 -4.82 3.63
N VAL A 329 -20.90 -5.68 4.45
CA VAL A 329 -19.44 -5.88 4.49
C VAL A 329 -19.10 -7.18 3.79
N ALA A 330 -18.22 -7.16 2.80
CA ALA A 330 -17.73 -8.35 2.11
C ALA A 330 -16.28 -8.15 1.66
N GLY A 331 -15.61 -9.23 1.26
CA GLY A 331 -14.26 -9.09 0.73
C GLY A 331 -13.61 -10.37 0.26
N VAL A 332 -12.32 -10.26 -0.02
CA VAL A 332 -11.47 -11.37 -0.44
C VAL A 332 -10.08 -11.22 0.16
N VAL A 333 -9.53 -12.34 0.63
CA VAL A 333 -8.17 -12.46 1.16
C VAL A 333 -7.36 -13.51 0.42
N ASP A 334 -6.06 -13.58 0.65
CA ASP A 334 -5.24 -14.70 0.22
C ASP A 334 -5.32 -15.84 1.25
N GLY A 335 -5.74 -17.04 0.83
CA GLY A 335 -5.93 -18.18 1.73
C GLY A 335 -4.63 -18.64 2.39
N PRO A 336 -3.60 -19.05 1.62
CA PRO A 336 -2.32 -19.47 2.16
C PRO A 336 -1.63 -18.42 3.05
N GLN A 337 -1.60 -17.13 2.65
CA GLN A 337 -0.98 -16.12 3.51
C GLN A 337 -1.75 -15.91 4.82
N VAL A 338 -3.09 -15.93 4.79
CA VAL A 338 -3.90 -15.86 6.02
C VAL A 338 -3.66 -17.08 6.91
N ALA A 339 -3.50 -18.28 6.35
CA ALA A 339 -3.15 -19.47 7.13
C ALA A 339 -1.79 -19.29 7.83
N THR A 340 -0.77 -18.80 7.13
CA THR A 340 0.54 -18.49 7.73
C THR A 340 0.44 -17.43 8.82
N VAL A 341 -0.43 -16.42 8.68
CA VAL A 341 -0.66 -15.43 9.74
C VAL A 341 -1.18 -16.10 11.01
N PHE A 342 -2.12 -17.04 10.92
CA PHE A 342 -2.61 -17.77 12.07
C PHE A 342 -1.51 -18.58 12.77
N GLU A 343 -0.69 -19.30 11.99
CA GLU A 343 0.46 -20.07 12.50
C GLU A 343 1.45 -19.16 13.22
N GLN A 344 1.87 -18.06 12.59
CA GLN A 344 2.83 -17.11 13.16
C GLN A 344 2.33 -16.47 14.46
N TRP A 345 1.04 -16.11 14.53
CA TRP A 345 0.46 -15.52 15.74
C TRP A 345 0.36 -16.52 16.88
N ALA A 346 0.10 -17.79 16.59
CA ALA A 346 0.11 -18.85 17.60
C ALA A 346 1.53 -19.12 18.10
N GLU A 347 2.53 -19.13 17.21
CA GLU A 347 3.93 -19.38 17.56
C GLU A 347 4.57 -18.23 18.35
N ASN A 348 4.33 -16.97 17.96
CA ASN A 348 4.98 -15.83 18.59
C ASN A 348 4.36 -15.40 19.93
N GLY A 349 3.11 -15.80 20.22
CA GLY A 349 2.35 -15.47 21.43
C GLY A 349 1.99 -13.99 21.63
N VAL A 350 2.72 -13.05 21.02
CA VAL A 350 2.50 -11.60 21.15
C VAL A 350 1.25 -11.15 20.42
N SER A 351 0.96 -11.76 19.26
CA SER A 351 -0.18 -11.40 18.41
C SER A 351 -1.33 -12.39 18.48
N GLU A 352 -1.24 -13.40 19.35
CA GLU A 352 -2.24 -14.47 19.53
C GLU A 352 -3.64 -13.90 19.78
N TRP A 353 -3.76 -12.78 20.51
CA TRP A 353 -5.04 -12.11 20.78
C TRP A 353 -5.81 -11.68 19.53
N LYS A 354 -5.14 -11.55 18.36
CA LYS A 354 -5.78 -11.19 17.09
C LYS A 354 -6.40 -12.39 16.37
N ILE A 355 -6.00 -13.62 16.70
CA ILE A 355 -6.52 -14.86 16.11
C ILE A 355 -8.05 -14.91 16.18
N PRO A 356 -8.71 -14.76 17.37
CA PRO A 356 -10.17 -14.81 17.44
C PRO A 356 -10.85 -13.68 16.66
N LEU A 357 -10.21 -12.51 16.54
CA LEU A 357 -10.77 -11.39 15.78
C LEU A 357 -10.76 -11.64 14.28
N LEU A 358 -9.63 -12.11 13.74
CA LEU A 358 -9.52 -12.44 12.31
C LEU A 358 -10.42 -13.64 11.96
N ALA A 359 -10.39 -14.69 12.77
CA ALA A 359 -11.23 -15.86 12.56
C ALA A 359 -12.72 -15.50 12.56
N LYS A 360 -13.18 -14.67 13.52
CA LYS A 360 -14.56 -14.20 13.55
C LYS A 360 -14.92 -13.33 12.35
N ALA A 361 -14.06 -12.39 11.96
CA ALA A 361 -14.30 -11.56 10.77
C ALA A 361 -14.45 -12.40 9.50
N LEU A 362 -13.59 -13.39 9.27
CA LEU A 362 -13.63 -14.25 8.08
C LEU A 362 -14.81 -15.23 8.08
N THR A 363 -15.35 -15.59 9.25
CA THR A 363 -16.44 -16.56 9.37
C THR A 363 -17.82 -15.93 9.44
N GLU A 364 -17.96 -14.73 10.03
CA GLU A 364 -19.25 -14.05 10.18
C GLU A 364 -19.53 -13.05 9.06
N LEU A 365 -18.50 -12.60 8.32
CA LEU A 365 -18.65 -11.74 7.15
C LEU A 365 -18.39 -12.54 5.87
N PRO A 366 -19.06 -12.23 4.75
CA PRO A 366 -18.88 -12.91 3.46
C PRO A 366 -17.53 -12.57 2.80
N PHE A 367 -16.45 -13.09 3.38
CA PHE A 367 -15.12 -13.11 2.78
C PHE A 367 -14.92 -14.39 1.97
N SER A 368 -14.26 -14.27 0.82
CA SER A 368 -13.68 -15.39 0.08
C SER A 368 -12.17 -15.47 0.28
N ALA A 369 -11.57 -16.63 0.05
CA ALA A 369 -10.13 -16.83 0.12
C ALA A 369 -9.60 -17.34 -1.21
N LYS A 370 -8.71 -16.56 -1.87
CA LYS A 370 -8.02 -17.01 -3.07
C LYS A 370 -7.13 -18.21 -2.73
N PRO A 371 -7.28 -19.36 -3.40
CA PRO A 371 -6.45 -20.53 -3.17
C PRO A 371 -5.15 -20.39 -3.97
N SER A 372 -4.29 -19.47 -3.58
CA SER A 372 -3.02 -19.22 -4.27
C SER A 372 -2.03 -20.37 -4.09
N THR A 373 -1.02 -20.39 -4.95
CA THR A 373 0.11 -21.30 -4.89
C THR A 373 0.94 -20.97 -3.65
N PRO A 374 1.11 -21.90 -2.70
CA PRO A 374 1.97 -21.67 -1.55
C PRO A 374 3.40 -21.35 -2.01
N TRP A 375 4.05 -20.40 -1.33
CA TRP A 375 5.43 -20.04 -1.63
C TRP A 375 6.36 -21.26 -1.52
N ARG A 376 7.36 -21.32 -2.39
CA ARG A 376 8.42 -22.34 -2.35
C ARG A 376 9.80 -21.74 -2.63
N PRO A 377 10.86 -22.22 -1.95
CA PRO A 377 12.22 -21.72 -2.15
C PRO A 377 12.79 -21.97 -3.56
N ASP A 378 12.38 -23.05 -4.21
CA ASP A 378 12.79 -23.44 -5.57
C ASP A 378 12.07 -22.66 -6.67
N GLY A 379 11.20 -21.71 -6.29
CA GLY A 379 10.40 -20.91 -7.18
C GLY A 379 9.01 -21.48 -7.43
N GLY A 380 8.11 -20.63 -7.92
CA GLY A 380 6.73 -20.96 -8.19
C GLY A 380 5.99 -19.77 -8.79
N VAL A 381 4.73 -19.99 -9.18
CA VAL A 381 3.86 -18.91 -9.62
C VAL A 381 3.46 -18.07 -8.41
N HIS A 382 3.58 -16.75 -8.51
CA HIS A 382 3.08 -15.83 -7.49
C HIS A 382 1.67 -15.33 -7.84
N ASP A 383 0.65 -16.14 -7.59
CA ASP A 383 -0.75 -15.83 -7.88
C ASP A 383 -1.55 -15.43 -6.63
N PHE A 384 -0.92 -14.93 -5.57
CA PHE A 384 -1.66 -14.50 -4.37
C PHE A 384 -2.59 -13.31 -4.62
N MET A 385 -3.61 -13.15 -3.76
CA MET A 385 -4.43 -11.93 -3.74
C MET A 385 -3.52 -10.75 -3.45
N HIS A 386 -3.34 -9.83 -4.41
CA HIS A 386 -2.36 -8.75 -4.29
C HIS A 386 -2.96 -7.36 -4.19
N ALA A 387 -4.24 -7.19 -4.52
CA ALA A 387 -4.93 -5.92 -4.40
C ALA A 387 -4.90 -5.47 -2.93
N LYS A 388 -4.61 -4.19 -2.71
CA LYS A 388 -4.80 -3.53 -1.41
C LYS A 388 -5.84 -2.45 -1.63
N LEU A 389 -7.09 -2.89 -1.57
CA LEU A 389 -8.25 -2.09 -1.88
C LEU A 389 -9.23 -2.16 -0.72
N THR A 390 -9.64 -1.00 -0.23
CA THR A 390 -10.78 -0.86 0.68
C THR A 390 -11.73 0.16 0.12
N VAL A 391 -12.98 -0.23 -0.10
CA VAL A 391 -14.09 0.67 -0.42
C VAL A 391 -14.99 0.76 0.80
N ALA A 392 -15.27 1.97 1.26
CA ALA A 392 -16.21 2.25 2.33
C ALA A 392 -17.16 3.36 1.85
N ASP A 393 -18.40 2.97 1.54
CA ASP A 393 -19.38 3.82 0.84
C ASP A 393 -18.79 4.49 -0.42
N ASP A 394 -18.57 5.80 -0.39
CA ASP A 394 -18.09 6.58 -1.55
C ASP A 394 -16.59 6.88 -1.46
N THR A 395 -15.89 6.31 -0.47
CA THR A 395 -14.45 6.44 -0.27
C THR A 395 -13.73 5.16 -0.64
N VAL A 396 -12.64 5.32 -1.39
CA VAL A 396 -11.73 4.27 -1.85
C VAL A 396 -10.36 4.50 -1.25
N PHE A 397 -9.75 3.45 -0.73
CA PHE A 397 -8.32 3.40 -0.43
C PHE A 397 -7.69 2.39 -1.38
N LEU A 398 -6.67 2.80 -2.15
CA LEU A 398 -5.90 1.91 -3.03
C LEU A 398 -4.41 2.29 -3.06
N GLY A 399 -3.52 1.33 -3.23
CA GLY A 399 -2.08 1.57 -3.29
C GLY A 399 -1.26 0.34 -2.94
N SER A 400 -0.07 0.56 -2.37
CA SER A 400 0.82 -0.52 -1.94
C SER A 400 0.61 -0.94 -0.48
N PHE A 401 -0.16 -0.16 0.30
CA PHE A 401 -0.30 -0.34 1.74
C PHE A 401 -1.07 -1.60 2.14
N ASN A 402 -0.43 -2.52 2.84
CA ASN A 402 -1.10 -3.69 3.40
C ASN A 402 -1.86 -3.34 4.68
N LEU A 403 -3.06 -3.89 4.89
CA LEU A 403 -3.83 -3.71 6.13
C LEU A 403 -3.20 -4.48 7.32
N SER A 404 -1.96 -4.16 7.66
CA SER A 404 -1.09 -4.90 8.57
C SER A 404 -0.21 -3.97 9.41
N ARG A 405 0.32 -4.49 10.52
CA ARG A 405 1.29 -3.74 11.35
C ARG A 405 2.59 -3.49 10.59
N SER A 406 3.08 -4.46 9.82
CA SER A 406 4.28 -4.28 9.01
C SER A 406 4.07 -3.22 7.93
N GLY A 407 2.85 -3.08 7.39
CA GLY A 407 2.52 -2.00 6.46
C GLY A 407 2.69 -0.61 7.08
N GLU A 408 2.41 -0.46 8.39
CA GLU A 408 2.64 0.80 9.11
C GLU A 408 4.13 1.16 9.24
N GLN A 409 5.03 0.18 9.09
CA GLN A 409 6.48 0.32 9.29
C GLN A 409 7.28 0.32 7.97
N ASN A 410 6.78 -0.39 6.96
CA ASN A 410 7.31 -0.37 5.60
C ASN A 410 7.14 1.01 4.96
N ALA A 411 7.98 1.33 3.97
CA ALA A 411 7.73 2.45 3.06
C ALA A 411 6.63 2.07 2.06
N GLU A 412 5.38 2.46 2.32
CA GLU A 412 4.21 2.18 1.48
C GLU A 412 3.48 3.48 1.13
N ASN A 413 2.64 3.42 0.10
CA ASN A 413 1.79 4.53 -0.31
C ASN A 413 0.33 4.10 -0.45
N MET A 414 -0.59 5.02 -0.22
CA MET A 414 -2.03 4.81 -0.40
C MET A 414 -2.68 6.09 -0.90
N LEU A 415 -3.48 5.98 -1.96
CA LEU A 415 -4.43 7.02 -2.34
C LEU A 415 -5.74 6.80 -1.57
N GLU A 416 -6.22 7.85 -0.92
CA GLU A 416 -7.59 7.94 -0.44
C GLU A 416 -8.37 8.83 -1.40
N ILE A 417 -9.43 8.30 -2.00
CA ILE A 417 -10.20 8.95 -3.06
C ILE A 417 -11.68 8.94 -2.67
N HIS A 418 -12.30 10.11 -2.57
CA HIS A 418 -13.74 10.23 -2.45
C HIS A 418 -14.36 10.50 -3.83
N ASP A 419 -14.92 9.44 -4.42
CA ASP A 419 -15.62 9.46 -5.70
C ASP A 419 -16.67 8.34 -5.71
N PRO A 420 -17.98 8.65 -5.69
CA PRO A 420 -19.03 7.64 -5.65
C PRO A 420 -19.03 6.69 -6.86
N ALA A 421 -18.70 7.17 -8.06
CA ALA A 421 -18.72 6.36 -9.27
C ALA A 421 -17.54 5.38 -9.30
N LEU A 422 -16.35 5.86 -8.94
CA LEU A 422 -15.18 5.01 -8.78
C LEU A 422 -15.38 3.98 -7.68
N ALA A 423 -15.93 4.39 -6.54
CA ALA A 423 -16.24 3.50 -5.42
C ALA A 423 -17.22 2.40 -5.84
N GLU A 424 -18.23 2.72 -6.65
CA GLU A 424 -19.18 1.72 -7.14
C GLU A 424 -18.49 0.71 -8.07
N SER A 425 -17.67 1.19 -9.01
CA SER A 425 -16.88 0.33 -9.91
C SER A 425 -15.97 -0.62 -9.15
N LEU A 426 -15.17 -0.09 -8.21
CA LEU A 426 -14.21 -0.90 -7.44
C LEU A 426 -14.88 -1.84 -6.42
N ALA A 427 -16.06 -1.49 -5.91
CA ALA A 427 -16.87 -2.43 -5.14
C ALA A 427 -17.34 -3.60 -6.01
N GLY A 428 -17.78 -3.32 -7.25
CA GLY A 428 -18.12 -4.34 -8.24
C GLY A 428 -16.95 -5.27 -8.55
N PHE A 429 -15.74 -4.73 -8.73
CA PHE A 429 -14.52 -5.53 -8.88
C PHE A 429 -14.30 -6.49 -7.71
N VAL A 430 -14.40 -6.04 -6.45
CA VAL A 430 -14.25 -6.93 -5.29
C VAL A 430 -15.32 -8.02 -5.28
N ASP A 431 -16.55 -7.69 -5.67
CA ASP A 431 -17.66 -8.66 -5.74
C ASP A 431 -17.44 -9.71 -6.86
N GLU A 432 -16.91 -9.32 -8.01
CA GLU A 432 -16.51 -10.24 -9.08
C GLU A 432 -15.34 -11.14 -8.68
N VAL A 433 -14.34 -10.58 -7.99
CA VAL A 433 -13.18 -11.35 -7.49
C VAL A 433 -13.63 -12.37 -6.45
N ARG A 434 -14.39 -11.96 -5.43
CA ARG A 434 -14.80 -12.89 -4.35
C ARG A 434 -15.68 -14.02 -4.88
N ALA A 435 -16.47 -13.77 -5.93
CA ALA A 435 -17.32 -14.79 -6.55
C ALA A 435 -16.53 -15.91 -7.24
N ARG A 436 -15.24 -15.70 -7.56
CA ARG A 436 -14.36 -16.70 -8.18
C ARG A 436 -13.79 -17.70 -7.18
N TYR A 437 -13.81 -17.37 -5.89
CA TYR A 437 -13.06 -18.11 -4.87
C TYR A 437 -13.97 -18.68 -3.79
N PRO A 438 -13.56 -19.79 -3.14
CA PRO A 438 -14.32 -20.36 -2.03
C PRO A 438 -14.42 -19.38 -0.86
N ALA A 439 -15.42 -19.58 0.00
CA ALA A 439 -15.54 -18.83 1.24
C ALA A 439 -14.26 -18.95 2.08
N ALA A 440 -13.84 -17.84 2.68
CA ALA A 440 -12.76 -17.84 3.65
C ALA A 440 -13.21 -18.60 4.91
N ALA A 441 -12.27 -19.29 5.54
CA ALA A 441 -12.49 -19.95 6.82
C ALA A 441 -11.38 -19.57 7.79
N GLY A 442 -11.74 -19.35 9.05
CA GLY A 442 -10.76 -19.31 10.15
C GLY A 442 -10.27 -20.72 10.51
N PRO A 443 -9.25 -20.82 11.36
CA PRO A 443 -8.82 -22.11 11.91
C PRO A 443 -10.01 -22.81 12.57
N ALA A 444 -10.12 -24.13 12.38
CA ALA A 444 -11.14 -24.93 13.03
C ALA A 444 -11.04 -24.71 14.55
N ARG A 445 -12.18 -24.43 15.21
CA ARG A 445 -12.22 -24.32 16.67
C ARG A 445 -11.83 -25.70 17.24
N GLY A 446 -10.65 -25.77 17.84
CA GLY A 446 -10.19 -26.94 18.62
C GLY A 446 -10.98 -27.12 19.90
#